data_AF-A0A8I5U0S7-F1
#
_entry.id   AF-A0A8I5U0S7-F1
#
_cell.length_a   1.000
_cell.length_b   1.000
_cell.length_c   1.000
_cell.angle_alpha   90.00
_cell.angle_beta   90.00
_cell.angle_gamma   90.00
#
_symmetry.space_group_name_H-M   'P 1'
#
loop_
_entity.id
_entity.type
_entity.pdbx_description
1 polymer ?
#
loop_
_entity_poly.entity_id
_entity_poly.type
_entity_poly.pdbx_seq_one_letter_code
_entity_poly.pdbx_strand_id
1 'polypeptide(L)'
;MPNIVLFSGSSHQDLSQRVAHRLGLELGKVVTKKFSNQETSVEIGDSVREEDVYIIQSGWGEINNNLMELLIMINACRISSSSRVTAVIPCFPYARQDKKDKSHAPISAKLMANMLSVAGADHIITMDLHVSQVQGFFDIPGGRRRMKWTGWSWWTT
;
A
#
# COMPACT_ATOMS: atom_id res chain seq x y z
N MET A 1 -9.79 15.33 -16.43
CA MET A 1 -8.66 14.76 -15.68
C MET A 1 -9.26 13.84 -14.64
N PRO A 2 -8.76 12.60 -14.43
CA PRO A 2 -9.24 11.80 -13.31
C PRO A 2 -8.99 12.58 -12.02
N ASN A 3 -9.97 12.62 -11.14
CA ASN A 3 -9.83 13.33 -9.88
C ASN A 3 -9.06 12.42 -8.91
N ILE A 4 -8.10 13.03 -8.20
CA ILE A 4 -7.10 12.32 -7.42
C ILE A 4 -7.53 12.39 -5.96
N VAL A 5 -7.69 11.24 -5.33
CA VAL A 5 -8.06 11.15 -3.92
C VAL A 5 -6.90 10.55 -3.14
N LEU A 6 -6.45 11.27 -2.11
CA LEU A 6 -5.34 10.86 -1.26
C LEU A 6 -5.84 10.45 0.12
N PHE A 7 -5.60 9.22 0.52
CA PHE A 7 -5.89 8.74 1.87
C PHE A 7 -4.61 8.47 2.65
N SER A 8 -4.69 8.66 3.97
CA SER A 8 -3.63 8.31 4.90
C SER A 8 -4.07 7.14 5.78
N GLY A 9 -3.21 6.14 5.94
CA GLY A 9 -3.32 5.19 7.04
C GLY A 9 -2.86 5.81 8.37
N SER A 10 -2.87 4.99 9.43
CA SER A 10 -2.51 5.40 10.79
C SER A 10 -1.00 5.53 11.05
N SER A 11 -0.14 4.95 10.20
CA SER A 11 1.30 4.86 10.50
C SER A 11 2.02 6.21 10.54
N HIS A 12 1.77 7.09 9.57
CA HIS A 12 2.49 8.37 9.40
C HIS A 12 1.61 9.42 8.72
N GLN A 13 0.69 10.00 9.49
CA GLN A 13 -0.21 11.06 8.99
C GLN A 13 0.54 12.35 8.61
N ASP A 14 1.61 12.71 9.32
CA ASP A 14 2.44 13.90 9.00
C ASP A 14 3.04 13.81 7.59
N LEU A 15 3.55 12.63 7.21
CA LEU A 15 4.08 12.41 5.87
C LEU A 15 2.97 12.58 4.81
N SER A 16 1.81 11.95 5.04
CA SER A 16 0.66 12.04 4.14
C SER A 16 0.20 13.49 3.97
N GLN A 17 0.15 14.28 5.05
CA GLN A 17 -0.20 15.69 5.02
C GLN A 17 0.81 16.52 4.22
N ARG A 18 2.12 16.29 4.40
CA ARG A 18 3.16 16.98 3.63
C ARG A 18 3.06 16.66 2.13
N VAL A 19 2.76 15.40 1.78
CA VAL A 19 2.53 14.99 0.39
C VAL A 19 1.28 15.68 -0.16
N ALA A 20 0.17 15.66 0.57
CA ALA A 20 -1.08 16.33 0.19
C ALA A 20 -0.85 17.83 -0.06
N HIS A 21 -0.18 18.52 0.88
CA HIS A 21 0.16 19.94 0.78
C HIS A 21 1.02 20.25 -0.45
N ARG A 22 2.02 19.42 -0.77
CA ARG A 22 2.86 19.59 -1.96
C ARG A 22 2.10 19.39 -3.26
N LEU A 23 1.06 18.56 -3.26
CA LEU A 23 0.19 18.32 -4.41
C LEU A 23 -0.97 19.33 -4.50
N GLY A 24 -1.16 20.18 -3.48
CA GLY A 24 -2.30 21.09 -3.40
C GLY A 24 -3.63 20.35 -3.18
N LEU A 25 -3.59 19.18 -2.54
CA LEU A 25 -4.75 18.33 -2.26
C LEU A 25 -5.02 18.27 -0.76
N GLU A 26 -6.27 17.97 -0.40
CA GLU A 26 -6.64 17.60 0.98
C GLU A 26 -6.65 16.07 1.13
N LEU A 27 -6.42 15.60 2.35
CA LEU A 27 -6.57 14.18 2.65
C LEU A 27 -8.05 13.82 2.73
N GLY A 28 -8.44 12.75 2.04
CA GLY A 28 -9.77 12.19 2.14
C GLY A 28 -10.06 11.67 3.55
N LYS A 29 -11.34 11.69 3.91
CA LYS A 29 -11.83 11.28 5.23
C LYS A 29 -11.78 9.77 5.34
N VAL A 30 -11.01 9.30 6.31
CA VAL A 30 -10.96 7.89 6.71
C VAL A 30 -11.22 7.81 8.20
N VAL A 31 -12.15 6.96 8.60
CA VAL A 31 -12.38 6.62 10.00
C VAL A 31 -11.74 5.27 10.25
N THR A 32 -10.63 5.26 10.98
CA THR A 32 -9.97 4.02 11.41
C THR A 32 -10.22 3.80 12.90
N LYS A 33 -10.62 2.58 13.26
CA LYS A 33 -10.93 2.18 14.64
C LYS A 33 -10.31 0.83 14.92
N LYS A 34 -9.88 0.60 16.16
CA LYS A 34 -9.54 -0.73 16.66
C LYS A 34 -10.65 -1.20 17.61
N PHE A 35 -11.19 -2.38 17.33
CA PHE A 35 -12.14 -3.04 18.22
C PHE A 35 -11.41 -3.60 19.46
N SER A 36 -12.17 -3.97 20.50
CA SER A 36 -11.63 -4.50 21.76
C SER A 36 -10.85 -5.82 21.58
N ASN A 37 -11.16 -6.58 20.53
CA ASN A 37 -10.43 -7.78 20.11
C ASN A 37 -9.19 -7.49 19.23
N GLN A 38 -8.78 -6.22 19.11
CA GLN A 38 -7.67 -5.74 18.28
C GLN A 38 -7.88 -5.80 16.76
N GLU A 39 -9.09 -6.14 16.29
CA GLU A 39 -9.40 -6.05 14.86
C GLU A 39 -9.39 -4.60 14.39
N THR A 40 -8.89 -4.40 13.17
CA THR A 40 -8.85 -3.08 12.54
C THR A 40 -10.10 -2.90 11.69
N SER A 41 -10.82 -1.80 11.93
CA SER A 41 -11.97 -1.36 11.15
C SER A 41 -11.64 -0.08 10.43
N VAL A 42 -12.00 -0.01 9.16
CA VAL A 42 -11.74 1.14 8.29
C VAL A 42 -13.03 1.47 7.55
N GLU A 43 -13.40 2.74 7.56
CA GLU A 43 -14.51 3.28 6.80
C GLU A 43 -14.04 4.48 5.98
N ILE A 44 -14.30 4.44 4.67
CA ILE A 44 -13.99 5.54 3.74
C ILE A 44 -15.20 6.48 3.74
N GLY A 45 -14.99 7.72 4.18
CA GLY A 45 -16.08 8.69 4.34
C GLY A 45 -16.43 9.46 3.07
N ASP A 46 -15.49 9.54 2.12
CA ASP A 46 -15.68 10.25 0.85
C ASP A 46 -15.98 9.28 -0.29
N SER A 47 -16.73 9.73 -1.30
CA SER A 47 -16.97 8.91 -2.50
C SER A 47 -15.69 8.79 -3.32
N VAL A 48 -15.32 7.55 -3.66
CA VAL A 48 -14.12 7.22 -4.45
C VAL A 48 -14.46 6.63 -5.81
N ARG A 49 -15.73 6.71 -6.23
CA ARG A 49 -16.21 6.06 -7.45
C ARG A 49 -15.58 6.70 -8.68
N GLU A 50 -15.01 5.87 -9.54
CA GLU A 50 -14.32 6.30 -10.77
C GLU A 50 -13.09 7.21 -10.52
N GLU A 51 -12.67 7.36 -9.26
CA GLU A 51 -11.51 8.17 -8.88
C GLU A 51 -10.20 7.38 -8.88
N ASP A 52 -9.10 8.13 -8.95
CA ASP A 52 -7.74 7.61 -8.85
C ASP A 52 -7.25 7.75 -7.41
N VAL A 53 -7.26 6.63 -6.70
CA VAL A 53 -7.05 6.60 -5.26
C VAL A 53 -5.60 6.28 -4.94
N TYR A 54 -5.01 7.08 -4.06
CA TYR A 54 -3.68 6.87 -3.52
C TYR A 54 -3.77 6.67 -2.01
N ILE A 55 -3.28 5.54 -1.51
CA ILE A 55 -3.27 5.22 -0.08
C ILE A 55 -1.83 5.26 0.40
N ILE A 56 -1.50 6.22 1.27
CA ILE A 56 -0.18 6.32 1.89
C ILE A 56 -0.19 5.56 3.22
N GLN A 57 0.62 4.51 3.30
CA GLN A 57 0.85 3.76 4.54
C GLN A 57 2.26 3.20 4.59
N SER A 58 2.88 3.22 5.76
CA SER A 58 4.20 2.63 6.01
C SER A 58 4.15 1.54 7.08
N GLY A 59 5.07 0.57 6.99
CA GLY A 59 5.23 -0.49 7.99
C GLY A 59 6.18 -0.10 9.13
N TRP A 60 5.93 1.01 9.83
CA TRP A 60 6.74 1.41 11.01
C TRP A 60 5.96 1.21 12.32
N GLY A 61 6.65 0.72 13.36
CA GLY A 61 6.04 0.33 14.62
C GLY A 61 5.28 -0.99 14.49
N GLU A 62 3.96 -0.94 14.55
CA GLU A 62 3.05 -2.10 14.48
C GLU A 62 2.86 -2.59 13.03
N ILE A 63 3.89 -3.17 12.44
CA ILE A 63 3.98 -3.54 11.01
C ILE A 63 2.75 -4.32 10.53
N ASN A 64 2.33 -5.34 11.28
CA ASN A 64 1.21 -6.20 10.89
C ASN A 64 -0.12 -5.46 10.94
N ASN A 65 -0.32 -4.60 11.95
CA ASN A 65 -1.55 -3.82 12.08
C ASN A 65 -1.64 -2.80 10.93
N ASN A 66 -0.55 -2.11 10.62
CA ASN A 66 -0.49 -1.14 9.53
C ASN A 66 -0.71 -1.79 8.15
N LEU A 67 -0.16 -3.00 7.97
CA LEU A 67 -0.38 -3.81 6.78
C LEU A 67 -1.85 -4.23 6.64
N MET A 68 -2.45 -4.75 7.71
CA MET A 68 -3.87 -5.12 7.69
C MET A 68 -4.76 -3.91 7.42
N GLU A 69 -4.48 -2.77 8.05
CA GLU A 69 -5.17 -1.51 7.77
C GLU A 69 -5.08 -1.14 6.29
N LEU A 70 -3.89 -1.21 5.69
CA LEU A 70 -3.69 -0.93 4.27
C LEU A 70 -4.49 -1.87 3.37
N LEU A 71 -4.46 -3.18 3.65
CA LEU A 71 -5.19 -4.17 2.86
C LEU A 71 -6.71 -3.93 2.93
N ILE A 72 -7.23 -3.59 4.11
CA ILE A 72 -8.65 -3.27 4.30
C ILE A 72 -9.00 -1.97 3.56
N MET A 73 -8.16 -0.92 3.63
CA MET A 73 -8.36 0.33 2.89
C MET A 73 -8.40 0.09 1.36
N ILE A 74 -7.45 -0.69 0.83
CA ILE A 74 -7.41 -1.04 -0.60
C ILE A 74 -8.70 -1.76 -0.99
N ASN A 75 -9.09 -2.77 -0.22
CA ASN A 75 -10.31 -3.53 -0.50
C ASN A 75 -11.56 -2.64 -0.43
N ALA A 76 -11.66 -1.75 0.57
CA ALA A 76 -12.77 -0.81 0.71
C ALA A 76 -12.88 0.15 -0.49
N CYS A 77 -11.76 0.65 -1.01
CA CYS A 77 -11.75 1.48 -2.21
C CYS A 77 -12.16 0.66 -3.45
N ARG A 78 -11.67 -0.58 -3.55
CA ARG A 78 -11.95 -1.48 -4.66
C ARG A 78 -13.43 -1.84 -4.77
N ILE A 79 -14.08 -2.20 -3.66
CA ILE A 79 -15.52 -2.50 -3.64
C ILE A 79 -16.37 -1.26 -3.90
N SER A 80 -15.84 -0.08 -3.58
CA SER A 80 -16.47 1.23 -3.82
C SER A 80 -16.31 1.72 -5.27
N SER A 81 -15.84 0.85 -6.18
CA SER A 81 -15.72 1.13 -7.62
C SER A 81 -14.77 2.28 -7.97
N SER A 82 -13.66 2.41 -7.24
CA SER A 82 -12.55 3.26 -7.65
C SER A 82 -11.99 2.84 -9.01
N SER A 83 -11.60 3.82 -9.83
CA SER A 83 -11.00 3.55 -11.15
C SER A 83 -9.66 2.85 -11.02
N ARG A 84 -8.83 3.33 -10.08
CA ARG A 84 -7.51 2.77 -9.79
C ARG A 84 -7.18 2.91 -8.32
N VAL A 85 -6.52 1.89 -7.75
CA VAL A 85 -5.98 1.95 -6.38
C VAL A 85 -4.46 1.83 -6.42
N THR A 86 -3.77 2.89 -6.00
CA THR A 86 -2.31 2.96 -5.87
C THR A 86 -1.92 2.92 -4.40
N ALA A 87 -1.20 1.88 -3.97
CA ALA A 87 -0.64 1.80 -2.63
C ALA A 87 0.74 2.47 -2.59
N VAL A 88 0.87 3.56 -1.84
CA VAL A 88 2.14 4.26 -1.60
C VAL A 88 2.70 3.77 -0.28
N ILE A 89 3.76 2.97 -0.37
CA ILE A 89 4.40 2.27 0.75
C ILE A 89 5.85 2.71 0.87
N PRO A 90 6.15 3.83 1.55
CA PRO A 90 7.53 4.36 1.62
C PRO A 90 8.54 3.32 2.10
N CYS A 91 8.21 2.59 3.17
CA CYS A 91 8.99 1.47 3.70
C CYS A 91 8.19 0.17 3.54
N PHE A 92 8.65 -0.70 2.62
CA PHE A 92 7.94 -1.93 2.28
C PHE A 92 8.04 -2.96 3.42
N PRO A 93 6.91 -3.47 3.95
CA PRO A 93 6.94 -4.41 5.06
C PRO A 93 7.56 -5.75 4.63
N TYR A 94 8.33 -6.36 5.53
CA TYR A 94 9.02 -7.63 5.28
C TYR A 94 10.03 -7.63 4.12
N ALA A 95 10.47 -6.46 3.65
CA ALA A 95 11.39 -6.36 2.50
C ALA A 95 12.74 -7.09 2.67
N ARG A 96 13.18 -7.35 3.92
CA ARG A 96 14.41 -8.11 4.21
C ARG A 96 14.26 -9.63 4.07
N GLN A 97 13.04 -10.13 3.91
CA GLN A 97 12.73 -11.55 3.75
C GLN A 97 12.34 -11.84 2.29
N ASP A 98 13.23 -11.42 1.38
CA ASP A 98 13.06 -11.48 -0.08
C ASP A 98 13.67 -12.73 -0.70
N LYS A 99 14.54 -13.44 0.01
CA LYS A 99 15.18 -14.67 -0.47
C LYS A 99 15.07 -15.82 0.53
N LYS A 100 15.27 -17.03 0.02
CA LYS A 100 15.30 -18.25 0.82
C LYS A 100 16.69 -18.42 1.45
N ASP A 101 16.88 -17.87 2.65
CA ASP A 101 18.16 -17.97 3.37
C ASP A 101 18.40 -19.33 4.02
N LYS A 102 17.32 -20.09 4.32
CA LYS A 102 17.40 -21.43 4.94
C LYS A 102 16.45 -22.38 4.23
N SER A 103 16.70 -23.69 4.34
CA SER A 103 15.71 -24.68 3.94
C SER A 103 14.41 -24.43 4.70
N HIS A 104 13.27 -24.41 3.99
CA HIS A 104 11.92 -24.10 4.50
C HIS A 104 11.67 -22.67 5.03
N ALA A 105 12.57 -21.71 4.80
CA ALA A 105 12.27 -20.30 5.12
C ALA A 105 11.21 -19.73 4.16
N PRO A 106 10.22 -18.95 4.66
CA PRO A 106 9.26 -18.27 3.81
C PRO A 106 9.89 -17.08 3.09
N ILE A 107 9.38 -16.77 1.89
CA ILE A 107 9.68 -15.52 1.18
C ILE A 107 8.55 -14.55 1.50
N SER A 108 8.59 -13.95 2.69
CA SER A 108 7.50 -13.10 3.20
C SER A 108 7.25 -11.88 2.33
N ALA A 109 8.29 -11.29 1.72
CA ALA A 109 8.12 -10.17 0.79
C ALA A 109 7.24 -10.54 -0.42
N LYS A 110 7.36 -11.76 -0.95
CA LYS A 110 6.50 -12.27 -2.03
C LYS A 110 5.07 -12.50 -1.55
N LEU A 111 4.90 -13.00 -0.32
CA LEU A 111 3.57 -13.13 0.29
C LEU A 111 2.89 -11.76 0.43
N MET A 112 3.61 -10.72 0.90
CA MET A 112 3.07 -9.36 0.99
C MET A 112 2.64 -8.82 -0.37
N ALA A 113 3.48 -9.01 -1.40
CA ALA A 113 3.17 -8.60 -2.77
C ALA A 113 1.89 -9.28 -3.29
N ASN A 114 1.75 -10.59 -3.05
CA ASN A 114 0.55 -11.33 -3.42
C ASN A 114 -0.70 -10.83 -2.68
N MET A 115 -0.60 -10.54 -1.37
CA MET A 115 -1.74 -10.02 -0.60
C MET A 115 -2.19 -8.64 -1.10
N LEU A 116 -1.26 -7.73 -1.40
CA LEU A 116 -1.59 -6.42 -1.98
C LEU A 116 -2.27 -6.55 -3.34
N SER A 117 -1.79 -7.48 -4.18
CA SER A 117 -2.39 -7.77 -5.48
C SER A 117 -3.80 -8.34 -5.34
N VAL A 118 -4.00 -9.31 -4.45
CA VAL A 118 -5.31 -9.95 -4.20
C VAL A 118 -6.29 -8.98 -3.56
N ALA A 119 -5.84 -8.09 -2.67
CA ALA A 119 -6.67 -7.03 -2.08
C ALA A 119 -7.21 -6.04 -3.14
N GLY A 120 -6.59 -5.99 -4.33
CA GLY A 120 -7.06 -5.17 -5.44
C GLY A 120 -6.24 -3.90 -5.68
N ALA A 121 -4.99 -3.84 -5.22
CA ALA A 121 -4.09 -2.76 -5.62
C ALA A 121 -3.70 -2.93 -7.09
N ASP A 122 -3.83 -1.85 -7.86
CA ASP A 122 -3.42 -1.82 -9.26
C ASP A 122 -1.94 -1.44 -9.41
N HIS A 123 -1.48 -0.53 -8.54
CA HIS A 123 -0.12 0.03 -8.58
C HIS A 123 0.49 0.10 -7.17
N ILE A 124 1.81 -0.06 -7.06
CA ILE A 124 2.56 0.18 -5.82
C ILE A 124 3.68 1.18 -6.07
N ILE A 125 3.81 2.15 -5.15
CA ILE A 125 4.93 3.08 -5.10
C ILE A 125 5.70 2.84 -3.80
N THR A 126 7.03 2.67 -3.84
CA THR A 126 7.84 2.45 -2.64
C THR A 126 9.21 3.13 -2.74
N MET A 127 9.87 3.42 -1.61
CA MET A 127 11.08 4.27 -1.58
C MET A 127 12.34 3.58 -1.04
N ASP A 128 12.22 2.41 -0.42
CA ASP A 128 13.37 1.76 0.18
C ASP A 128 13.23 0.24 0.08
N LEU A 129 13.45 -0.28 -1.14
CA LEU A 129 13.58 -1.72 -1.34
C LEU A 129 15.00 -2.12 -0.97
N HIS A 130 15.12 -2.96 0.05
CA HIS A 130 16.38 -3.56 0.47
C HIS A 130 17.11 -4.27 -0.70
N VAL A 131 16.34 -4.82 -1.64
CA VAL A 131 16.85 -5.52 -2.82
C VAL A 131 15.92 -5.24 -4.02
N SER A 132 16.50 -4.95 -5.19
CA SER A 132 15.75 -4.70 -6.43
C SER A 132 14.95 -5.91 -6.93
N GLN A 133 15.26 -7.12 -6.46
CA GLN A 133 14.53 -8.35 -6.79
C GLN A 133 13.06 -8.35 -6.33
N VAL A 134 12.72 -7.57 -5.29
CA VAL A 134 11.33 -7.43 -4.82
C VAL A 134 10.42 -6.87 -5.92
N GLN A 135 10.97 -6.18 -6.94
CA GLN A 135 10.22 -5.72 -8.11
C GLN A 135 9.60 -6.88 -8.91
N GLY A 136 10.30 -8.01 -9.03
CA GLY A 136 9.81 -9.20 -9.74
C GLY A 136 8.69 -9.94 -9.01
N PHE A 137 8.39 -9.56 -7.76
CA PHE A 137 7.31 -10.17 -7.00
C PHE A 137 5.92 -9.65 -7.38
N PHE A 138 5.85 -8.50 -8.03
CA PHE A 138 4.59 -7.88 -8.46
C PHE A 138 4.13 -8.31 -9.86
N ASP A 139 4.90 -9.14 -10.56
CA ASP A 139 4.43 -9.79 -11.80
C ASP A 139 3.51 -10.98 -11.44
N ILE A 140 2.25 -10.88 -11.88
CA ILE A 140 1.23 -11.94 -11.76
C ILE A 140 1.43 -12.92 -12.94
N PRO A 141 1.58 -14.23 -12.71
CA PRO A 141 1.59 -15.20 -13.80
C PRO A 141 0.19 -15.28 -14.45
N GLY A 142 0.05 -14.85 -15.71
CA GLY A 142 -1.10 -15.19 -16.56
C GLY A 142 -2.30 -14.23 -16.61
N GLY A 143 -2.19 -12.97 -16.17
CA GLY A 143 -3.32 -12.02 -16.13
C GLY A 143 -3.09 -10.69 -16.86
N ARG A 144 -4.11 -10.22 -17.59
CA ARG A 144 -4.13 -9.04 -18.48
C ARG A 144 -3.93 -7.67 -17.78
N ARG A 145 -3.70 -7.63 -16.46
CA ARG A 145 -3.32 -6.42 -15.69
C ARG A 145 -1.97 -6.62 -15.03
N ARG A 146 -1.00 -5.81 -15.46
CA ARG A 146 0.33 -5.77 -14.86
C ARG A 146 0.28 -4.79 -13.69
N MET A 147 0.58 -5.27 -12.49
CA MET A 147 0.76 -4.38 -11.34
C MET A 147 1.95 -3.48 -11.64
N LYS A 148 1.72 -2.18 -11.83
CA LYS A 148 2.82 -1.27 -12.15
C LYS A 148 3.47 -0.82 -10.85
N TRP A 149 4.79 -0.96 -10.84
CA TRP A 149 5.61 -0.58 -9.71
C TRP A 149 6.46 0.64 -10.06
N THR A 150 6.65 1.53 -9.09
CA THR A 150 7.63 2.61 -9.19
C THR A 150 8.32 2.74 -7.86
N GLY A 151 9.65 2.60 -7.84
CA GLY A 151 10.39 2.88 -6.64
C GLY A 151 11.71 3.57 -6.88
N TRP A 152 12.08 4.29 -5.84
CA TRP A 152 13.28 5.11 -5.77
C TRP A 152 14.23 4.37 -4.83
N SER A 153 15.50 4.23 -5.19
CA SER A 153 16.52 3.62 -4.33
C SER A 153 17.53 4.70 -3.95
N TRP A 154 17.70 4.96 -2.65
CA TRP A 154 18.74 5.86 -2.15
C TRP A 154 20.06 5.11 -1.87
N TRP A 155 20.52 4.32 -2.83
CA TRP A 155 21.84 3.66 -2.77
C TRP A 155 22.55 3.82 -4.12
N THR A 156 23.01 5.04 -4.40
CA THR A 156 24.19 5.34 -5.22
C THR A 156 24.78 6.66 -4.73
N THR A 157 25.61 6.58 -3.70
CA THR A 157 26.81 7.42 -3.52
C THR A 157 27.87 6.54 -2.87
#